data_AF-A0A973IIS5-F1
#
_entry.id   AF-A0A973IIS5-F1
#
_cell.length_a   1.000
_cell.length_b   1.000
_cell.length_c   1.000
_cell.angle_alpha   90.00
_cell.angle_beta   90.00
_cell.angle_gamma   90.00
#
_symmetry.space_group_name_H-M   'P 1'
#
loop_
_entity.id
_entity.type
_entity.pdbx_description
1 polymer ?
#
loop_
_entity_poly.entity_id
_entity_poly.type
_entity_poly.pdbx_seq_one_letter_code
_entity_poly.pdbx_strand_id
1 'polypeptide(L)'
;MHTSYYAEYSLGAKILLVLFTALVGALFIDGGAFVFNSIFGLGNPLEGYRSLGRFLLNFLAGEARFPENNFAQLPAVAGELAAGLTLHYLIAVFDTLLYFYLSFQLLRSTPKLLPAVLLMLGLLFMPYCIAGPATGAGFFGSNTPDPAFTLLKSAVLHPVFGLGMFLGARAFDRLYARRQQQR
;
A
#
# COMPACT_ATOMS: atom_id res chain seq x y z
N MET A 1 9.76 16.14 -28.74
CA MET A 1 9.41 16.51 -27.35
C MET A 1 8.59 15.38 -26.76
N HIS A 2 9.16 14.58 -25.84
CA HIS A 2 8.38 13.54 -25.16
C HIS A 2 7.74 14.17 -23.92
N THR A 3 6.44 14.44 -24.02
CA THR A 3 5.57 14.79 -22.90
C THR A 3 5.63 13.68 -21.86
N SER A 4 5.77 14.03 -20.57
CA SER A 4 5.63 13.03 -19.52
C SER A 4 4.24 12.39 -19.60
N TYR A 5 4.14 11.13 -19.19
CA TYR A 5 2.86 10.42 -19.11
C TYR A 5 1.92 11.31 -18.23
N TYR A 6 0.75 11.71 -18.75
CA TYR A 6 -0.22 12.74 -18.25
C TYR A 6 0.12 14.23 -18.35
N ALA A 7 1.15 14.68 -19.05
CA ALA A 7 1.44 16.12 -19.12
C ALA A 7 0.20 16.93 -19.55
N GLU A 8 -0.58 16.36 -20.48
CA GLU A 8 -1.83 16.87 -21.07
C GLU A 8 -3.05 16.83 -20.13
N TYR A 9 -2.98 16.14 -18.99
CA TYR A 9 -4.14 16.00 -18.10
C TYR A 9 -4.35 17.28 -17.28
N SER A 10 -5.62 17.67 -17.11
CA SER A 10 -6.00 18.71 -16.17
C SER A 10 -5.65 18.32 -14.72
N LEU A 11 -5.56 19.30 -13.83
CA LEU A 11 -5.30 19.03 -12.40
C LEU A 11 -6.33 18.05 -11.81
N GLY A 12 -7.61 18.24 -12.13
CA GLY A 12 -8.68 17.33 -11.68
C GLY A 12 -8.50 15.90 -12.21
N ALA A 13 -8.10 15.73 -13.47
CA ALA A 13 -7.83 14.41 -14.03
C ALA A 13 -6.61 13.73 -13.37
N LYS A 14 -5.57 14.49 -13.03
CA LYS A 14 -4.40 13.98 -12.30
C LYS A 14 -4.76 13.52 -10.89
N ILE A 15 -5.58 14.29 -10.16
CA ILE A 15 -6.08 13.89 -8.83
C ILE A 15 -6.91 12.61 -8.92
N LEU A 16 -7.87 12.55 -9.85
CA LEU A 16 -8.71 11.36 -10.04
C LEU A 16 -7.89 10.13 -10.41
N LEU A 17 -6.88 10.29 -11.27
CA LEU A 17 -5.97 9.21 -11.63
C LEU A 17 -5.24 8.66 -10.39
N VAL A 18 -4.63 9.53 -9.57
CA VAL A 18 -3.91 9.10 -8.36
C VAL A 18 -4.85 8.36 -7.41
N LEU A 19 -6.02 8.94 -7.10
CA LEU A 19 -6.97 8.33 -6.18
C LEU A 19 -7.52 7.01 -6.70
N PHE A 20 -7.85 6.95 -7.99
CA PHE A 20 -8.35 5.72 -8.62
C PHE A 20 -7.29 4.62 -8.63
N THR A 21 -6.05 4.94 -9.03
CA THR A 21 -4.94 3.99 -9.04
C THR A 21 -4.63 3.48 -7.63
N ALA A 22 -4.58 4.37 -6.63
CA ALA A 22 -4.36 4.01 -5.24
C ALA A 22 -5.45 3.06 -4.72
N LEU A 23 -6.72 3.37 -4.99
CA LEU A 23 -7.85 2.53 -4.61
C LEU A 23 -7.76 1.14 -5.24
N VAL A 24 -7.51 1.05 -6.55
CA VAL A 24 -7.36 -0.23 -7.24
C VAL A 24 -6.18 -1.03 -6.68
N GLY A 25 -5.04 -0.37 -6.45
CA GLY A 25 -3.88 -1.02 -5.83
C GLY A 25 -4.19 -1.59 -4.45
N ALA A 26 -4.79 -0.78 -3.57
CA ALA A 26 -5.18 -1.20 -2.22
C ALA A 26 -6.14 -2.40 -2.25
N LEU A 27 -7.15 -2.38 -3.10
CA LEU A 27 -8.08 -3.52 -3.24
C LEU A 27 -7.39 -4.80 -3.73
N PHE A 28 -6.37 -4.69 -4.58
CA PHE A 28 -5.60 -5.85 -5.03
C PHE A 28 -4.79 -6.47 -3.90
N ILE A 29 -4.08 -5.67 -3.10
CA ILE A 29 -3.32 -6.20 -1.97
C ILE A 29 -4.23 -6.71 -0.85
N ASP A 30 -5.37 -6.05 -0.60
CA ASP A 30 -6.40 -6.50 0.33
C ASP A 30 -6.91 -7.89 -0.07
N GLY A 31 -7.39 -8.02 -1.32
CA GLY A 31 -7.87 -9.30 -1.85
C GLY A 31 -6.78 -10.37 -1.86
N GLY A 32 -5.55 -9.99 -2.22
CA GLY A 32 -4.38 -10.85 -2.13
C GLY A 32 -4.12 -11.35 -0.71
N ALA A 33 -4.25 -10.48 0.30
CA ALA A 33 -4.08 -10.84 1.70
C ALA A 33 -5.18 -11.79 2.18
N PHE A 34 -6.43 -11.58 1.79
CA PHE A 34 -7.53 -12.52 2.08
C PHE A 34 -7.27 -13.90 1.47
N VAL A 35 -6.85 -13.96 0.20
CA VAL A 35 -6.52 -15.22 -0.48
C VAL A 35 -5.33 -15.91 0.17
N PHE A 36 -4.23 -15.18 0.39
CA PHE A 36 -3.02 -15.72 1.02
C PHE A 36 -3.32 -16.26 2.41
N ASN A 37 -3.99 -15.48 3.25
CA ASN A 37 -4.35 -15.89 4.60
C ASN A 37 -5.24 -17.14 4.59
N SER A 38 -6.20 -17.22 3.67
CA SER A 38 -7.09 -18.39 3.53
C SER A 38 -6.32 -19.65 3.13
N ILE A 39 -5.36 -19.54 2.19
CA ILE A 39 -4.53 -20.67 1.73
C ILE A 39 -3.65 -21.20 2.86
N PHE A 40 -3.07 -20.32 3.67
CA PHE A 40 -2.11 -20.67 4.71
C PHE A 40 -2.70 -20.76 6.12
N GLY A 41 -4.03 -20.68 6.26
CA GLY A 41 -4.71 -20.78 7.56
C GLY A 41 -4.36 -19.65 8.54
N LEU A 42 -3.97 -18.48 8.02
CA LEU A 42 -3.73 -17.28 8.81
C LEU A 42 -5.08 -16.59 8.99
N GLY A 43 -5.42 -16.12 10.19
CA GLY A 43 -6.74 -15.55 10.47
C GLY A 43 -7.14 -14.34 9.61
N ASN A 44 -8.18 -13.61 10.01
CA ASN A 44 -8.71 -12.51 9.21
C ASN A 44 -7.63 -11.39 8.99
N PRO A 45 -7.32 -11.00 7.74
CA PRO A 45 -6.40 -9.89 7.45
C PRO A 45 -6.77 -8.57 8.14
N LEU A 46 -8.05 -8.37 8.45
CA LEU A 46 -8.53 -7.17 9.17
C LEU A 46 -7.88 -6.98 10.53
N GLU A 47 -7.39 -8.06 11.17
CA GLU A 47 -6.64 -7.96 12.43
C GLU A 47 -5.31 -7.20 12.25
N GLY A 48 -4.70 -7.30 11.07
CA GLY A 48 -3.53 -6.49 10.72
C GLY A 48 -3.85 -5.00 10.66
N TYR A 49 -5.01 -4.63 10.10
CA TYR A 49 -5.46 -3.23 10.07
C TYR A 49 -5.85 -2.73 11.47
N ARG A 50 -6.51 -3.55 12.29
CA ARG A 50 -6.78 -3.22 13.69
C ARG A 50 -5.50 -2.93 14.45
N SER A 51 -4.49 -3.80 14.29
CA SER A 51 -3.18 -3.64 14.90
C SER A 51 -2.52 -2.31 14.46
N LEU A 52 -2.50 -2.03 13.16
CA LEU A 52 -1.96 -0.78 12.63
C LEU A 52 -2.69 0.46 13.17
N GLY A 53 -4.01 0.42 13.24
CA GLY A 53 -4.80 1.53 13.78
C GLY A 53 -4.68 1.69 15.30
N ARG A 54 -4.55 0.58 16.04
CA ARG A 54 -4.26 0.62 17.49
C ARG A 54 -2.92 1.30 17.74
N PHE A 55 -1.88 0.96 16.99
CA PHE A 55 -0.61 1.67 17.04
C PHE A 55 -0.81 3.17 16.79
N LEU A 56 -1.45 3.53 15.67
CA LEU A 56 -1.64 4.93 15.28
C LEU A 56 -2.36 5.74 16.37
N LEU A 57 -3.46 5.23 16.90
CA LEU A 57 -4.26 5.94 17.90
C LEU A 57 -3.49 6.12 19.22
N ASN A 58 -2.84 5.07 19.72
CA ASN A 58 -2.02 5.17 20.93
C ASN A 58 -0.79 6.07 20.72
N PHE A 59 -0.17 6.01 19.54
CA PHE A 59 0.98 6.85 19.20
C PHE A 59 0.60 8.34 19.16
N LEU A 60 -0.53 8.68 18.54
CA LEU A 60 -1.06 10.04 18.52
C LEU A 60 -1.51 10.55 19.91
N ALA A 61 -1.93 9.64 20.80
CA ALA A 61 -2.24 9.95 22.20
C ALA A 61 -0.99 10.08 23.09
N GLY A 62 0.21 9.74 22.58
CA GLY A 62 1.45 9.73 23.37
C GLY A 62 1.61 8.49 24.27
N GLU A 63 0.78 7.47 24.07
CA GLU A 63 0.72 6.22 24.86
C GLU A 63 1.55 5.09 24.23
N ALA A 64 1.92 5.19 22.96
CA ALA A 64 2.81 4.26 22.26
C ALA A 64 4.05 4.97 21.69
N ARG A 65 5.13 4.21 21.47
CA ARG A 65 6.39 4.71 20.90
C ARG A 65 6.83 3.87 19.70
N PHE A 66 7.69 4.44 18.87
CA PHE A 66 8.33 3.72 17.79
C PHE A 66 9.80 3.39 18.14
N PRO A 67 10.27 2.15 17.98
CA PRO A 67 9.47 0.93 17.76
C PRO A 67 8.64 0.56 19.01
N GLU A 68 7.52 -0.13 18.82
CA GLU A 68 6.60 -0.48 19.91
C GLU A 68 6.91 -1.89 20.44
N ASN A 69 7.70 -1.96 21.51
CA ASN A 69 8.17 -3.23 22.07
C ASN A 69 7.11 -3.93 22.93
N ASN A 70 6.13 -3.20 23.45
CA ASN A 70 5.10 -3.73 24.35
C ASN A 70 3.72 -3.78 23.66
N PHE A 71 3.69 -3.94 22.34
CA PHE A 71 2.44 -3.88 21.55
C PHE A 71 1.35 -4.84 22.06
N ALA A 72 1.73 -6.03 22.54
CA ALA A 72 0.81 -7.00 23.12
C ALA A 72 0.08 -6.51 24.40
N GLN A 73 0.61 -5.49 25.06
CA GLN A 73 0.00 -4.85 26.23
C GLN A 73 -0.98 -3.73 25.85
N LEU A 74 -0.98 -3.27 24.60
CA LEU A 74 -1.90 -2.23 24.15
C LEU A 74 -3.34 -2.79 24.09
N PRO A 75 -4.27 -2.22 24.87
CA PRO A 75 -5.66 -2.65 24.83
C PRO A 75 -6.28 -2.33 23.47
N ALA A 76 -7.33 -3.06 23.10
CA ALA A 76 -8.14 -2.70 21.94
C ALA A 76 -8.74 -1.30 22.13
N VAL A 77 -8.70 -0.47 21.08
CA VAL A 77 -9.20 0.90 21.12
C VAL A 77 -10.39 1.05 20.16
N ALA A 78 -11.40 1.81 20.59
CA ALA A 78 -12.54 2.13 19.73
C ALA A 78 -12.07 2.82 18.44
N GLY A 79 -12.55 2.33 17.29
CA GLY A 79 -12.18 2.88 15.98
C GLY A 79 -10.85 2.39 15.41
N GLU A 80 -10.13 1.46 16.07
CA GLU A 80 -8.83 0.97 15.59
C GLU A 80 -8.87 0.42 14.15
N LEU A 81 -9.94 -0.26 13.75
CA LEU A 81 -10.08 -0.74 12.37
C LEU A 81 -10.19 0.42 11.37
N ALA A 82 -11.01 1.42 11.68
CA ALA A 82 -11.22 2.57 10.79
C ALA A 82 -9.95 3.41 10.67
N ALA A 83 -9.23 3.61 11.77
CA ALA A 83 -7.94 4.30 11.78
C ALA A 83 -6.89 3.53 10.95
N GLY A 84 -6.80 2.22 11.13
CA GLY A 84 -5.86 1.38 10.41
C GLY A 84 -6.13 1.32 8.91
N LEU A 85 -7.40 1.17 8.50
CA LEU A 85 -7.79 1.24 7.10
C LEU A 85 -7.50 2.63 6.52
N THR A 86 -7.83 3.71 7.24
CA THR A 86 -7.54 5.07 6.79
C THR A 86 -6.05 5.26 6.53
N LEU A 87 -5.19 4.83 7.46
CA LEU A 87 -3.75 4.90 7.29
C LEU A 87 -3.28 4.04 6.11
N HIS A 88 -3.83 2.83 5.95
CA HIS A 88 -3.52 1.96 4.82
C HIS A 88 -3.82 2.62 3.47
N TYR A 89 -5.00 3.21 3.29
CA TYR A 89 -5.37 3.89 2.05
C TYR A 89 -4.58 5.19 1.82
N LEU A 90 -4.19 5.91 2.89
CA LEU A 90 -3.30 7.07 2.78
C LEU A 90 -1.89 6.66 2.31
N ILE A 91 -1.37 5.54 2.81
CA ILE A 91 -0.10 4.97 2.34
C ILE A 91 -0.22 4.57 0.86
N ALA A 92 -1.32 3.93 0.46
CA ALA A 92 -1.53 3.59 -0.96
C ALA A 92 -1.54 4.83 -1.88
N VAL A 93 -2.08 5.97 -1.42
CA VAL A 93 -2.00 7.24 -2.15
C VAL A 93 -0.56 7.75 -2.23
N PHE A 94 0.18 7.71 -1.12
CA PHE A 94 1.59 8.09 -1.09
C PHE A 94 2.44 7.22 -2.03
N ASP A 95 2.27 5.89 -1.99
CA ASP A 95 2.96 4.94 -2.85
C ASP A 95 2.63 5.18 -4.32
N THR A 96 1.39 5.58 -4.63
CA THR A 96 0.97 5.97 -5.99
C THR A 96 1.69 7.21 -6.48
N LEU A 97 1.79 8.24 -5.64
CA LEU A 97 2.54 9.46 -5.98
C LEU A 97 4.01 9.15 -6.23
N LEU A 98 4.62 8.31 -5.39
CA LEU A 98 6.01 7.88 -5.55
C LEU A 98 6.20 7.04 -6.82
N TYR A 99 5.32 6.07 -7.06
CA TYR A 99 5.31 5.26 -8.28
C TYR A 99 5.23 6.13 -9.53
N PHE A 100 4.34 7.11 -9.55
CA PHE A 100 4.15 8.01 -10.69
C PHE A 100 5.36 8.93 -10.88
N TYR A 101 5.89 9.50 -9.80
CA TYR A 101 7.08 10.34 -9.88
C TYR A 101 8.26 9.56 -10.46
N LEU A 102 8.57 8.39 -9.90
CA LEU A 102 9.69 7.56 -10.35
C LEU A 102 9.48 7.05 -11.78
N SER A 103 8.30 6.51 -12.09
CA SER A 103 8.06 5.91 -13.40
C SER A 103 7.92 6.95 -14.50
N PHE A 104 7.18 8.03 -14.25
CA PHE A 104 6.69 8.90 -15.33
C PHE A 104 7.48 10.18 -15.46
N GLN A 105 7.95 10.73 -14.33
CA GLN A 105 8.76 11.94 -14.34
C GLN A 105 10.25 11.60 -14.45
N LEU A 106 10.75 10.72 -13.58
CA LEU A 106 12.18 10.39 -13.53
C LEU A 106 12.58 9.45 -14.67
N LEU A 107 11.91 8.29 -14.81
CA LEU A 107 12.21 7.30 -15.84
C LEU A 107 11.56 7.60 -17.20
N ARG A 108 10.72 8.64 -17.29
CA ARG A 108 10.02 9.06 -18.52
C ARG A 108 9.30 7.90 -19.23
N SER A 109 8.68 7.02 -18.45
CA SER A 109 7.97 5.85 -18.95
C SER A 109 6.44 6.04 -18.93
N THR A 110 5.73 5.14 -19.60
CA THR A 110 4.27 4.93 -19.47
C THR A 110 4.00 3.83 -18.43
N PRO A 111 2.75 3.51 -18.03
CA PRO A 111 2.52 2.43 -17.08
C PRO A 111 2.98 1.16 -17.75
N LYS A 112 3.93 0.53 -17.08
CA LYS A 112 4.47 -0.77 -17.40
C LYS A 112 4.39 -1.60 -16.12
N LEU A 113 4.09 -2.88 -16.30
CA LEU A 113 3.96 -3.82 -15.19
C LEU A 113 5.28 -3.97 -14.43
N LEU A 114 6.39 -4.14 -15.16
CA LEU A 114 7.69 -4.40 -14.55
C LEU A 114 8.16 -3.27 -13.62
N PRO A 115 8.18 -1.98 -14.02
CA PRO A 115 8.47 -0.89 -13.09
C PRO A 115 7.52 -0.83 -11.89
N ALA A 116 6.22 -1.09 -12.07
CA ALA A 116 5.27 -1.09 -10.96
C ALA A 116 5.62 -2.18 -9.93
N VAL A 117 5.89 -3.41 -10.37
CA VAL A 117 6.25 -4.51 -9.47
C VAL A 117 7.60 -4.26 -8.78
N LEU A 118 8.63 -3.82 -9.52
CA LEU A 118 9.96 -3.57 -8.96
C LEU A 118 9.95 -2.44 -7.92
N LEU A 119 9.21 -1.36 -8.18
CA LEU A 119 9.10 -0.25 -7.24
C LEU A 119 8.37 -0.69 -5.96
N MET A 120 7.33 -1.51 -6.07
CA MET A 120 6.59 -2.00 -4.92
C MET A 120 7.38 -3.05 -4.13
N LEU A 121 8.24 -3.83 -4.79
CA LEU A 121 9.25 -4.64 -4.09
C LEU A 121 10.28 -3.77 -3.35
N GLY A 122 10.67 -2.63 -3.92
CA GLY A 122 11.52 -1.65 -3.25
C GLY A 122 10.88 -1.09 -1.98
N LEU A 123 9.55 -1.02 -1.91
CA LEU A 123 8.80 -0.59 -0.74
C LEU A 123 8.66 -1.65 0.36
N LEU A 124 9.26 -2.84 0.21
CA LEU A 124 9.28 -3.85 1.28
C LEU A 124 9.95 -3.35 2.58
N PHE A 125 10.74 -2.28 2.54
CA PHE A 125 11.24 -1.66 3.77
C PHE A 125 10.10 -1.11 4.64
N MET A 126 8.93 -0.76 4.07
CA MET A 126 7.77 -0.29 4.83
C MET A 126 7.25 -1.37 5.79
N PRO A 127 6.84 -2.57 5.35
CA PRO A 127 6.44 -3.61 6.29
C PRO A 127 7.59 -4.10 7.17
N TYR A 128 8.83 -4.15 6.66
CA TYR A 128 9.95 -4.75 7.40
C TYR A 128 10.57 -3.85 8.46
N CYS A 129 10.61 -2.54 8.21
CA CYS A 129 11.34 -1.59 9.03
C CYS A 129 10.46 -0.53 9.68
N ILE A 130 9.19 -0.39 9.26
CA ILE A 130 8.26 0.62 9.79
C ILE A 130 7.04 -0.06 10.39
N ALA A 131 6.19 -0.71 9.58
CA ALA A 131 4.94 -1.27 10.09
C ALA A 131 5.18 -2.40 11.11
N GLY A 132 6.10 -3.33 10.81
CA GLY A 132 6.45 -4.42 11.72
C GLY A 132 6.91 -3.94 13.11
N PRO A 133 7.94 -3.07 13.19
CA PRO A 133 8.37 -2.51 14.47
C PRO A 133 7.31 -1.64 15.16
N ALA A 134 6.48 -0.91 14.40
CA ALA A 134 5.38 -0.11 14.94
C ALA A 134 4.30 -0.99 15.60
N THR A 135 4.02 -2.17 15.04
CA THR A 135 3.00 -3.07 15.57
C THR A 135 3.57 -4.22 16.42
N GLY A 136 4.81 -4.08 16.90
CA GLY A 136 5.47 -5.07 17.77
C GLY A 136 5.97 -6.36 17.12
N ALA A 137 5.86 -6.50 15.79
CA ALA A 137 6.47 -7.63 15.06
C ALA A 137 8.01 -7.53 14.98
N GLY A 138 8.58 -6.38 15.34
CA GLY A 138 10.03 -6.13 15.31
C GLY A 138 10.57 -5.88 13.91
N PHE A 139 11.86 -5.53 13.83
CA PHE A 139 12.55 -5.34 12.55
C PHE A 139 12.64 -6.67 11.81
N PHE A 140 12.27 -6.68 10.52
CA PHE A 140 12.22 -7.89 9.71
C PHE A 140 11.41 -9.04 10.33
N GLY A 141 10.39 -8.72 11.14
CA GLY A 141 9.57 -9.72 11.80
C GLY A 141 10.28 -10.48 12.93
N SER A 142 11.37 -9.94 13.50
CA SER A 142 12.21 -10.59 14.51
C SER A 142 11.45 -11.10 15.75
N ASN A 143 10.30 -10.50 16.06
CA ASN A 143 9.50 -10.84 17.23
C ASN A 143 8.29 -11.73 16.87
N THR A 144 8.16 -12.13 15.60
CA THR A 144 7.10 -13.06 15.17
C THR A 144 7.53 -14.52 15.36
N PRO A 145 6.58 -15.46 15.50
CA PRO A 145 6.91 -16.89 15.63
C PRO A 145 7.68 -17.46 14.44
N ASP A 146 7.44 -16.93 13.23
CA ASP A 146 8.15 -17.30 12.00
C ASP A 146 8.50 -16.03 11.20
N PRO A 147 9.71 -15.47 11.43
CA PRO A 147 10.16 -14.28 10.71
C PRO A 147 10.25 -14.51 9.21
N ALA A 148 10.75 -15.68 8.76
CA ALA A 148 10.93 -15.96 7.34
C ALA A 148 9.59 -15.97 6.60
N PHE A 149 8.56 -16.58 7.21
CA PHE A 149 7.22 -16.61 6.65
C PHE A 149 6.55 -15.22 6.66
N THR A 150 6.78 -14.42 7.70
CA THR A 150 6.31 -13.02 7.77
C THR A 150 6.88 -12.16 6.64
N LEU A 151 8.18 -12.33 6.35
CA LEU A 151 8.83 -11.67 5.22
C LEU A 151 8.25 -12.18 3.89
N LEU A 152 8.13 -13.51 3.72
CA LEU A 152 7.59 -14.11 2.50
C LEU A 152 6.20 -13.58 2.17
N LYS A 153 5.31 -13.48 3.15
CA LYS A 153 3.96 -12.92 2.96
C LYS A 153 4.02 -11.53 2.35
N SER A 154 4.85 -10.63 2.90
CA SER A 154 4.98 -9.27 2.35
C SER A 154 5.59 -9.28 0.95
N ALA A 155 6.62 -10.11 0.72
CA ALA A 155 7.29 -10.26 -0.57
C ALA A 155 6.37 -10.81 -1.67
N VAL A 156 5.35 -11.60 -1.32
CA VAL A 156 4.32 -12.09 -2.25
C VAL A 156 3.24 -11.03 -2.50
N LEU A 157 2.81 -10.32 -1.46
CA LEU A 157 1.70 -9.36 -1.55
C LEU A 157 2.10 -8.04 -2.24
N HIS A 158 3.34 -7.58 -2.13
CA HIS A 158 3.78 -6.33 -2.77
C HIS A 158 3.78 -6.38 -4.31
N PRO A 159 4.17 -7.49 -4.97
CA PRO A 159 3.91 -7.69 -6.38
C PRO A 159 2.44 -7.63 -6.78
N VAL A 160 1.53 -8.16 -5.94
CA VAL A 160 0.07 -8.07 -6.17
C VAL A 160 -0.40 -6.62 -6.11
N PHE A 161 0.11 -5.83 -5.15
CA PHE A 161 -0.10 -4.39 -5.11
C PHE A 161 0.40 -3.71 -6.39
N GLY A 162 1.63 -4.02 -6.82
CA GLY A 162 2.21 -3.48 -8.06
C GLY A 162 1.39 -3.82 -9.31
N LEU A 163 0.82 -5.01 -9.37
CA LEU A 163 -0.12 -5.40 -10.43
C LEU A 163 -1.39 -4.53 -10.41
N GLY A 164 -2.01 -4.33 -9.25
CA GLY A 164 -3.18 -3.46 -9.08
C GLY A 164 -2.89 -2.03 -9.49
N MET A 165 -1.73 -1.49 -9.11
CA MET A 165 -1.28 -0.15 -9.46
C MET A 165 -1.11 0.03 -10.98
N PHE A 166 -0.48 -0.94 -11.65
CA PHE A 166 -0.36 -0.95 -13.10
C PHE A 166 -1.73 -0.99 -13.79
N LEU A 167 -2.62 -1.89 -13.35
CA LEU A 167 -3.95 -2.04 -13.94
C LEU A 167 -4.82 -0.80 -13.71
N GLY A 168 -4.77 -0.20 -12.52
CA GLY A 168 -5.48 1.03 -12.19
C GLY A 168 -5.07 2.19 -13.09
N ALA A 169 -3.76 2.43 -13.23
CA ALA A 169 -3.24 3.47 -14.13
C ALA A 169 -3.63 3.23 -15.60
N ARG A 170 -3.48 1.99 -16.09
CA ARG A 170 -3.87 1.61 -17.47
C ARG A 170 -5.37 1.75 -17.72
N ALA A 171 -6.20 1.36 -16.75
CA ALA A 171 -7.65 1.43 -16.87
C ALA A 171 -8.11 2.89 -16.93
N PHE A 172 -7.59 3.73 -16.05
CA PHE A 172 -7.91 5.16 -16.05
C PHE A 172 -7.53 5.82 -17.38
N ASP A 173 -6.31 5.58 -17.87
CA ASP A 173 -5.83 6.17 -19.13
C ASP A 173 -6.71 5.79 -20.32
N ARG A 174 -7.12 4.51 -20.42
CA ARG A 174 -8.06 4.05 -21.45
C ARG A 174 -9.43 4.72 -21.35
N LEU A 175 -9.97 4.85 -20.13
CA LEU A 175 -11.27 5.49 -19.91
C LEU A 175 -11.23 6.98 -20.23
N TYR A 176 -10.15 7.66 -19.84
CA TYR A 176 -9.94 9.07 -20.11
C TYR A 176 -9.81 9.34 -21.62
N ALA A 177 -8.98 8.56 -22.33
CA ALA A 177 -8.79 8.70 -23.78
C ALA A 177 -10.09 8.50 -24.56
N ARG A 178 -10.88 7.47 -24.22
CA ARG A 178 -12.20 7.24 -24.84
C ARG A 178 -13.14 8.42 -24.67
N ARG A 179 -13.13 9.06 -23.50
CA ARG A 179 -14.00 10.21 -23.21
C ARG A 179 -13.61 11.46 -23.99
N GLN A 180 -12.32 11.63 -24.31
CA GLN A 180 -11.84 12.73 -25.15
C GLN A 180 -12.22 12.53 -26.62
N GLN A 181 -12.20 11.30 -27.13
CA GLN A 181 -12.61 10.99 -28.51
C GLN A 181 -14.11 11.19 -28.78
N GLN A 182 -14.92 11.22 -27.73
CA GLN A 182 -16.38 11.41 -27.80
C GLN A 182 -16.83 12.87 -27.65
N ARG A 183 -15.88 13.78 -27.44
CA ARG A 183 -16.12 15.23 -27.35
C ARG A 183 -15.67 15.90 -28.64
#